data_AF-A0A958UYN5-F1
#
_entry.id   AF-A0A958UYN5-F1
#
_cell.length_a   1.000
_cell.length_b   1.000
_cell.length_c   1.000
_cell.angle_alpha   90.00
_cell.angle_beta   90.00
_cell.angle_gamma   90.00
#
_symmetry.space_group_name_H-M   'P 1'
#
loop_
_entity.id
_entity.type
_entity.pdbx_description
1 polymer ?
#
loop_
_entity_poly.entity_id
_entity_poly.type
_entity_poly.pdbx_seq_one_letter_code
_entity_poly.pdbx_strand_id
1 'polypeptide(L)'
;MSLFSENVVPGKIGKIFSTDAKYPDDVQALKDIISKIDGIKEMEVCCDEFPFEITITTTKIVPVETIEKEAKKIGFHLIPKEILD
;
A
#
# COMPACT_ATOMS: atom_id res chain seq x y z
N MET A 1 19.11 0.99 -0.34
CA MET A 1 18.59 -0.20 0.35
C MET A 1 18.55 0.10 1.84
N SER A 2 17.41 0.58 2.32
CA SER A 2 17.16 0.78 3.76
C SER A 2 15.97 -0.08 4.18
N LEU A 3 15.96 -0.50 5.45
CA LEU A 3 14.86 -1.30 5.99
C LEU A 3 13.49 -0.62 5.79
N PHE A 4 13.45 0.72 5.87
CA PHE A 4 12.25 1.53 5.66
C PHE A 4 11.88 1.71 4.17
N SER A 5 12.85 1.71 3.26
CA SER A 5 12.57 1.77 1.82
C SER A 5 11.96 0.46 1.32
N GLU A 6 12.40 -0.68 1.86
CA GLU A 6 12.03 -2.02 1.38
C GLU A 6 10.85 -2.65 2.12
N ASN A 7 10.47 -2.10 3.29
CA ASN A 7 9.44 -2.68 4.13
C ASN A 7 8.44 -1.64 4.62
N VAL A 8 7.23 -2.10 4.92
CA VAL A 8 6.28 -1.40 5.79
C VAL A 8 6.54 -1.88 7.21
N VAL A 9 7.00 -0.97 8.05
CA VAL A 9 7.38 -1.24 9.45
C VAL A 9 6.19 -0.96 10.35
N PRO A 10 5.92 -1.82 11.36
CA PRO A 10 4.80 -1.62 12.27
C PRO A 10 4.91 -0.31 13.05
N GLY A 11 3.79 0.38 13.23
CA GLY A 11 3.73 1.68 13.89
C GLY A 11 2.43 2.43 13.59
N LYS A 12 2.39 3.71 13.96
CA LYS A 12 1.23 4.59 13.73
C LYS A 12 1.18 5.23 12.34
N ILE A 13 2.32 5.48 11.71
CA ILE A 13 2.41 6.31 10.50
C ILE A 13 2.05 5.50 9.25
N GLY A 14 2.40 4.21 9.21
CA GLY A 14 2.26 3.40 8.01
C GLY A 14 3.22 3.84 6.89
N LYS A 15 2.97 3.34 5.68
CA LYS A 15 3.69 3.72 4.47
C LYS A 15 2.69 4.10 3.38
N ILE A 16 2.97 5.21 2.70
CA ILE A 16 2.13 5.75 1.64
C ILE A 16 2.52 5.10 0.31
N PHE A 17 1.52 4.71 -0.46
CA PHE A 17 1.65 4.18 -1.80
C PHE A 17 0.78 4.99 -2.76
N SER A 18 1.26 5.20 -3.98
CA SER A 18 0.45 5.71 -5.08
C SER A 18 -0.05 4.55 -5.94
N THR A 19 -1.30 4.62 -6.39
CA THR A 19 -1.91 3.61 -7.26
C THR A 19 -2.50 4.20 -8.53
N ASP A 20 -2.53 3.38 -9.58
CA ASP A 20 -3.17 3.68 -10.86
C ASP A 20 -4.66 3.32 -10.92
N ALA A 21 -5.23 2.81 -9.81
CA ALA A 21 -6.68 2.67 -9.62
C ALA A 21 -7.39 4.03 -9.76
N LYS A 22 -8.55 4.05 -10.44
CA LYS A 22 -9.28 5.30 -10.74
C LYS A 22 -10.70 5.30 -10.21
N TYR A 23 -11.27 4.13 -9.93
CA TYR A 23 -12.64 3.99 -9.50
C TYR A 23 -12.72 3.44 -8.06
N PRO A 24 -13.79 3.76 -7.30
CA PRO A 24 -13.97 3.23 -5.95
C PRO A 24 -13.95 1.69 -5.89
N ASP A 25 -14.46 1.01 -6.92
CA ASP A 25 -14.45 -0.45 -6.99
C ASP A 25 -13.03 -1.02 -7.15
N ASP A 26 -12.15 -0.33 -7.91
CA ASP A 26 -10.74 -0.69 -8.05
C ASP A 26 -10.02 -0.60 -6.69
N VAL A 27 -10.27 0.50 -5.98
CA VAL A 27 -9.72 0.76 -4.65
C VAL A 27 -10.19 -0.31 -3.65
N GLN A 28 -11.47 -0.71 -3.73
CA GLN A 28 -12.00 -1.76 -2.88
C GLN A 28 -11.35 -3.12 -3.20
N ALA A 29 -11.16 -3.46 -4.48
CA ALA A 29 -10.47 -4.69 -4.88
C ALA A 29 -9.02 -4.73 -4.39
N LEU A 30 -8.31 -3.60 -4.45
CA LEU A 30 -6.97 -3.44 -3.87
C LEU A 30 -6.98 -3.67 -2.35
N LYS A 31 -7.93 -3.07 -1.63
CA LYS A 31 -8.07 -3.31 -0.19
C LYS A 31 -8.30 -4.78 0.11
N ASP A 32 -9.23 -5.43 -0.59
CA ASP A 32 -9.60 -6.82 -0.33
C ASP A 32 -8.46 -7.82 -0.58
N ILE A 33 -7.59 -7.54 -1.57
CA ILE A 33 -6.43 -8.42 -1.83
C ILE A 33 -5.28 -8.14 -0.86
N ILE A 34 -4.99 -6.88 -0.56
CA ILE A 34 -3.89 -6.49 0.33
C ILE A 34 -4.21 -6.90 1.77
N SER A 35 -5.47 -6.78 2.23
CA SER A 35 -5.87 -7.17 3.59
C SER A 35 -5.65 -8.66 3.90
N LYS A 36 -5.46 -9.50 2.87
CA LYS A 36 -5.17 -10.94 3.02
C LYS A 36 -3.69 -11.20 3.33
N ILE A 37 -2.82 -10.21 3.17
CA ILE A 37 -1.41 -10.32 3.53
C ILE A 37 -1.29 -10.34 5.05
N ASP A 38 -0.69 -11.41 5.57
CA ASP A 38 -0.45 -11.57 7.01
C ASP A 38 0.42 -10.41 7.53
N GLY A 39 -0.10 -9.66 8.50
CA GLY A 39 0.55 -8.49 9.09
C GLY A 39 -0.01 -7.14 8.64
N ILE A 40 -0.89 -7.08 7.64
CA ILE A 40 -1.63 -5.85 7.32
C ILE A 40 -2.63 -5.57 8.45
N LYS A 41 -2.65 -4.32 8.93
CA LYS A 41 -3.55 -3.88 9.98
C LYS A 41 -4.72 -3.09 9.41
N GLU A 42 -4.42 -2.02 8.69
CA GLU A 42 -5.41 -1.06 8.21
C GLU A 42 -4.91 -0.35 6.95
N MET A 43 -5.85 0.10 6.11
CA MET A 43 -5.58 0.83 4.88
C MET A 43 -6.51 2.03 4.76
N GLU A 44 -5.91 3.21 4.75
CA GLU A 44 -6.59 4.48 4.52
C GLU A 44 -6.34 4.92 3.09
N VAL A 45 -7.35 5.49 2.44
CA VAL A 45 -7.25 5.92 1.04
C VAL A 45 -7.58 7.40 0.94
N CYS A 46 -6.70 8.12 0.26
CA CYS A 46 -6.92 9.51 -0.13
C CYS A 46 -7.14 9.55 -1.64
N CYS A 47 -8.35 9.97 -2.05
CA CYS A 47 -8.77 10.07 -3.45
C CYS A 47 -8.87 11.53 -3.92
N ASP A 48 -8.21 12.47 -3.24
CA ASP A 48 -8.33 13.90 -3.53
C ASP A 48 -7.77 14.26 -4.92
N GLU A 49 -6.64 13.64 -5.30
CA GLU A 49 -5.98 13.85 -6.59
C GLU A 49 -5.42 12.53 -7.14
N PHE A 50 -5.31 12.41 -8.47
CA PHE A 50 -4.69 11.25 -9.11
C PHE A 50 -3.17 11.44 -9.24
N PRO A 51 -2.32 10.42 -8.99
CA PRO A 51 -2.68 9.06 -8.57
C PRO A 51 -3.22 9.00 -7.14
N PHE A 52 -4.20 8.12 -6.90
CA PHE A 52 -4.76 7.93 -5.55
C PHE A 52 -3.69 7.40 -4.60
N GLU A 53 -3.81 7.77 -3.34
CA GLU A 53 -2.88 7.37 -2.30
C GLU A 53 -3.51 6.39 -1.33
N ILE A 54 -2.74 5.36 -0.96
CA ILE A 54 -3.12 4.37 0.04
C ILE A 54 -2.04 4.36 1.12
N THR A 55 -2.44 4.68 2.35
CA THR A 55 -1.59 4.54 3.53
C THR A 55 -1.83 3.16 4.13
N ILE A 56 -0.79 2.35 4.19
CA ILE A 56 -0.85 0.98 4.72
C ILE A 56 -0.13 0.93 6.06
N THR A 57 -0.84 0.51 7.12
CA THR A 57 -0.26 0.25 8.43
C THR A 57 -0.20 -1.26 8.69
N THR A 58 0.80 -1.69 9.45
CA THR A 58 1.06 -3.11 9.72
C THR A 58 1.25 -3.40 11.19
N THR A 59 0.97 -4.64 11.61
CA THR A 59 1.27 -5.16 12.95
C THR A 59 2.65 -5.82 13.03
N LYS A 60 3.26 -6.11 11.88
CA LYS A 60 4.62 -6.65 11.74
C LYS A 60 5.28 -6.15 10.45
N ILE A 61 6.57 -6.44 10.28
CA ILE A 61 7.29 -6.05 9.07
C ILE A 61 6.71 -6.80 7.87
N VAL A 62 6.29 -6.05 6.85
CA VAL A 62 5.79 -6.59 5.57
C VAL A 62 6.66 -6.02 4.45
N PRO A 63 7.25 -6.87 3.58
CA PRO A 63 8.01 -6.36 2.44
C PRO A 63 7.11 -5.60 1.46
N VAL A 64 7.58 -4.44 1.00
CA VAL A 64 6.90 -3.64 -0.04
C VAL A 64 6.61 -4.48 -1.28
N GLU A 65 7.58 -5.29 -1.69
CA GLU A 65 7.47 -6.16 -2.86
C GLU A 65 6.30 -7.16 -2.74
N THR A 66 5.94 -7.56 -1.52
CA THR A 66 4.78 -8.45 -1.29
C THR A 66 3.47 -7.73 -1.62
N ILE A 67 3.34 -6.48 -1.18
CA ILE A 67 2.17 -5.64 -1.44
C ILE A 67 2.05 -5.35 -2.94
N GLU A 68 3.16 -4.96 -3.57
CA GLU A 68 3.25 -4.72 -5.03
C GLU A 68 2.83 -5.95 -5.84
N LYS A 69 3.32 -7.14 -5.44
CA LYS A 69 2.99 -8.40 -6.11
C LYS A 69 1.50 -8.72 -6.01
N GLU A 70 0.88 -8.55 -4.84
CA GLU A 70 -0.56 -8.80 -4.69
C GLU A 70 -1.40 -7.82 -5.51
N ALA A 71 -1.08 -6.53 -5.49
CA ALA A 71 -1.75 -5.52 -6.32
C ALA A 71 -1.68 -5.86 -7.81
N LYS A 72 -0.49 -6.30 -8.26
CA LYS A 72 -0.25 -6.64 -9.67
C LYS A 72 -1.08 -7.84 -10.13
N LYS A 73 -1.47 -8.77 -9.25
CA LYS A 73 -2.32 -9.92 -9.60
C LYS A 73 -3.71 -9.50 -10.09
N ILE A 74 -4.20 -8.35 -9.64
CA ILE A 74 -5.49 -7.80 -10.05
C ILE A 74 -5.36 -6.64 -11.05
N GLY A 75 -4.15 -6.43 -11.60
CA GLY A 75 -3.90 -5.49 -12.69
C GLY A 75 -3.56 -4.06 -12.26
N PHE A 76 -3.31 -3.82 -10.98
CA PHE A 76 -2.96 -2.49 -10.45
C PHE A 76 -1.52 -2.41 -9.97
N HIS A 77 -0.99 -1.19 -9.95
CA HIS A 77 0.31 -0.87 -9.36
C HIS A 77 0.08 -0.19 -8.01
N LEU A 78 0.84 -0.58 -6.98
CA LEU A 78 1.03 0.21 -5.76
C LEU A 78 2.50 0.55 -5.65
N ILE A 79 2.86 1.81 -5.90
CA ILE A 79 4.26 2.25 -5.87
C ILE A 79 4.48 2.97 -4.54
N PRO A 80 5.44 2.57 -3.69
CA PRO A 80 5.72 3.28 -2.46
C PRO A 80 6.14 4.72 -2.76
N LYS A 81 5.54 5.69 -2.07
CA LYS A 81 6.09 7.04 -2.05
C LYS A 81 7.31 7.05 -1.14
N GLU A 82 8.44 7.45 -1.68
CA GLU A 82 9.59 7.80 -0.86
C GLU A 82 9.24 9.05 -0.07
N ILE A 83 9.41 9.00 1.25
CA ILE A 83 9.44 10.21 2.05
C ILE A 83 10.78 10.86 1.68
N LEU A 84 10.71 11.94 0.90
CA LEU A 84 11.84 12.84 0.72
C LEU A 84 12.07 13.49 2.11
N ASP A 85 13.07 13.00 2.84
CA ASP A 85 13.65 13.72 3.98
C ASP A 85 14.19 15.09 3.54
#